data_AF-A0A533UCU1-F1
#
_entry.id   AF-A0A533UCU1-F1
#
_cell.length_a   1.000
_cell.length_b   1.000
_cell.length_c   1.000
_cell.angle_alpha   90.00
_cell.angle_beta   90.00
_cell.angle_gamma   90.00
#
_symmetry.space_group_name_H-M   'P 1'
#
loop_
_entity.id
_entity.type
_entity.pdbx_description
1 polymer ?
#
loop_
_entity_poly.entity_id
_entity_poly.type
_entity_poly.pdbx_seq_one_letter_code
_entity_poly.pdbx_strand_id
1 'polypeptide(L)'
;MDPKIDYVDKVYLYSSGMSSELVEKSITVLNEHGVNPDDIIIIESPEGVPEGSIIITIWPHYLSVAKVKKVREGSIYAPQLFNIDI
;
A
#
# COMPACT_ATOMS: atom_id res chain seq x y z
N MET A 1 -12.84 11.28 -11.74
CA MET A 1 -12.99 10.87 -10.33
C MET A 1 -11.91 9.85 -10.11
N ASP A 2 -10.81 10.26 -9.49
CA ASP A 2 -9.71 9.35 -9.16
C ASP A 2 -10.20 8.32 -8.13
N PRO A 3 -9.77 7.06 -8.26
CA PRO A 3 -10.22 6.00 -7.36
C PRO A 3 -9.74 6.31 -5.94
N LYS A 4 -10.70 6.50 -5.02
CA LYS A 4 -10.41 6.62 -3.58
C LYS A 4 -10.07 5.25 -3.00
N ILE A 5 -9.11 5.22 -2.09
CA ILE A 5 -8.74 3.98 -1.40
C ILE A 5 -9.74 3.74 -0.27
N ASP A 6 -10.51 2.65 -0.39
CA ASP A 6 -11.43 2.19 0.65
C ASP A 6 -10.69 1.21 1.58
N TYR A 7 -10.44 1.64 2.81
CA TYR A 7 -9.70 0.87 3.82
C TYR A 7 -10.36 1.01 5.20
N VAL A 8 -10.06 0.05 6.07
CA VAL A 8 -10.50 0.05 7.48
C VAL A 8 -9.26 0.05 8.36
N ASP A 9 -9.23 0.98 9.32
CA ASP A 9 -8.17 1.21 10.32
C ASP A 9 -6.79 1.55 9.77
N LYS A 10 -6.17 0.67 8.95
CA LYS A 10 -4.77 0.80 8.52
C LYS A 10 -4.56 0.42 7.05
N VAL A 11 -3.56 1.06 6.45
CA VAL A 11 -3.03 0.75 5.11
C VAL A 11 -1.56 0.37 5.23
N TYR A 12 -1.14 -0.67 4.53
CA TYR A 12 0.24 -1.16 4.58
C TYR A 12 1.00 -0.72 3.34
N LEU A 13 2.02 0.12 3.50
CA LEU A 13 2.89 0.58 2.42
C LEU A 13 4.15 -0.29 2.37
N TYR A 14 4.26 -1.11 1.33
CA TYR A 14 5.41 -1.97 1.11
C TYR A 14 6.55 -1.20 0.43
N SER A 15 7.64 -0.97 1.17
CA SER A 15 8.75 -0.09 0.79
C SER A 15 10.09 -0.79 0.58
N SER A 16 10.12 -2.13 0.60
CA SER A 16 11.38 -2.88 0.51
C SER A 16 12.21 -2.46 -0.70
N GLY A 17 13.43 -1.97 -0.44
CA GLY A 17 14.38 -1.54 -1.48
C GLY A 17 14.10 -0.16 -2.08
N MET A 18 13.17 0.62 -1.53
CA MET A 18 12.85 1.97 -2.00
C MET A 18 13.63 3.05 -1.24
N SER A 19 13.90 4.18 -1.90
CA SER A 19 14.50 5.35 -1.24
C SER A 19 13.50 6.05 -0.33
N SER A 20 14.00 6.72 0.71
CA SER A 20 13.15 7.51 1.62
C SER A 20 12.35 8.58 0.87
N GLU A 21 12.95 9.22 -0.13
CA GLU A 21 12.29 10.22 -0.99
C GLU A 21 11.07 9.64 -1.72
N LEU A 22 11.20 8.43 -2.27
CA LEU A 22 10.09 7.78 -2.97
C LEU A 22 8.99 7.35 -1.99
N VAL A 23 9.34 6.93 -0.78
CA VAL A 23 8.39 6.60 0.28
C VAL A 23 7.61 7.85 0.72
N GLU A 24 8.28 8.98 0.96
CA GLU A 24 7.64 10.25 1.31
C GLU A 24 6.72 10.76 0.20
N LYS A 25 7.16 10.67 -1.06
CA LYS A 25 6.33 11.00 -2.22
C LYS A 25 5.09 10.11 -2.29
N SER A 26 5.25 8.81 -2.02
CA SER A 26 4.14 7.86 -1.99
C SER A 26 3.12 8.22 -0.93
N ILE A 27 3.55 8.55 0.30
CA ILE A 27 2.66 8.95 1.39
C ILE A 27 1.86 10.21 1.01
N THR A 28 2.51 11.18 0.36
CA THR A 28 1.85 12.40 -0.11
C THR A 28 0.74 12.09 -1.11
N VAL A 29 1.04 11.25 -2.12
CA VAL A 29 0.05 10.83 -3.13
C VAL A 29 -1.10 10.03 -2.50
N LEU A 30 -0.81 9.17 -1.52
CA LEU A 30 -1.84 8.41 -0.80
C LEU A 30 -2.78 9.30 0.01
N ASN A 31 -2.26 10.37 0.60
CA ASN A 31 -3.06 11.37 1.29
C ASN A 31 -4.03 12.09 0.33
N GLU A 32 -3.57 12.45 -0.86
CA GLU A 32 -4.43 13.03 -1.91
C GLU A 32 -5.55 12.06 -2.35
N HIS A 33 -5.32 10.75 -2.23
CA HIS A 33 -6.28 9.68 -2.54
C HIS A 33 -7.13 9.25 -1.33
N GLY A 34 -7.04 9.97 -0.21
CA GLY A 34 -7.92 9.82 0.94
C GLY A 34 -7.41 8.89 2.04
N VAL A 35 -6.12 8.52 2.04
CA VAL A 35 -5.49 7.75 3.12
C VAL A 35 -4.87 8.71 4.13
N ASN A 36 -5.29 8.65 5.38
CA ASN A 36 -4.65 9.43 6.44
C ASN A 36 -3.21 8.93 6.65
N PRO A 37 -2.18 9.80 6.60
CA PRO A 37 -0.79 9.41 6.87
C PRO A 37 -0.58 8.67 8.20
N ASP A 38 -1.36 8.99 9.24
CA ASP A 38 -1.30 8.32 10.56
C ASP A 38 -1.83 6.87 10.53
N ASP A 39 -2.51 6.49 9.44
CA ASP A 39 -3.01 5.13 9.20
C ASP A 39 -2.08 4.29 8.33
N ILE A 40 -1.00 4.88 7.83
CA ILE A 40 -0.02 4.20 6.99
C ILE A 40 1.00 3.48 7.87
N ILE A 41 1.09 2.16 7.69
CA ILE A 41 2.14 1.32 8.27
C ILE A 41 3.13 0.98 7.17
N ILE A 42 4.34 1.49 7.28
CA ILE A 42 5.43 1.19 6.35
C ILE A 42 6.02 -0.18 6.73
N ILE A 43 6.13 -1.06 5.75
CA ILE A 43 6.62 -2.43 5.93
C ILE A 43 7.65 -2.79 4.86
N GLU A 44 8.63 -3.60 5.26
CA GLU A 44 9.64 -4.17 4.34
C GLU A 44 9.36 -5.65 4.03
N SER A 45 8.41 -6.27 4.74
CA SER A 45 7.96 -7.64 4.53
C SER A 45 6.43 -7.70 4.61
N PRO A 46 5.75 -8.47 3.76
CA PRO A 46 4.30 -8.64 3.81
C PRO A 46 3.84 -9.59 4.95
N GLU A 47 4.78 -10.11 5.74
CA GLU A 47 4.48 -10.99 6.88
C GLU A 47 3.70 -10.26 7.96
N GLY A 48 2.66 -10.90 8.51
CA GLY A 48 1.82 -10.33 9.57
C GLY A 48 0.75 -9.34 9.10
N VAL A 49 0.68 -9.01 7.81
CA VAL A 49 -0.40 -8.17 7.27
C VAL A 49 -1.74 -8.91 7.37
N PRO A 50 -2.77 -8.35 8.03
CA PRO A 50 -4.05 -9.04 8.19
C PRO A 50 -4.79 -9.25 6.87
N GLU A 51 -5.51 -10.38 6.75
CA GLU A 51 -6.42 -10.60 5.64
C GLU A 51 -7.51 -9.52 5.59
N GLY A 52 -7.87 -9.08 4.38
CA GLY A 52 -8.81 -7.99 4.16
C GLY A 52 -8.21 -6.59 4.18
N SER A 53 -6.96 -6.44 4.64
CA SER A 53 -6.25 -5.15 4.64
C SER A 53 -5.96 -4.67 3.22
N ILE A 54 -5.74 -3.35 3.08
CA ILE A 54 -5.17 -2.77 1.86
C ILE A 54 -3.65 -2.78 1.99
N ILE A 55 -2.99 -3.37 1.00
CA ILE A 55 -1.54 -3.30 0.82
C ILE A 55 -1.24 -2.51 -0.44
N ILE A 56 -0.24 -1.63 -0.35
CA ILE A 56 0.18 -0.74 -1.42
C ILE A 56 1.65 -1.01 -1.70
N THR A 57 1.95 -1.41 -2.92
CA THR A 57 3.31 -1.68 -3.36
C THR A 57 3.84 -0.50 -4.16
N ILE A 58 4.99 0.01 -3.75
CA ILE A 58 5.68 1.08 -4.47
C ILE A 58 6.36 0.48 -5.71
N TRP A 59 6.08 1.05 -6.87
CA TRP A 59 6.83 0.87 -8.10
C TRP A 59 7.42 2.21 -8.55
N PRO A 60 8.46 2.24 -9.40
CA PRO A 60 9.15 3.47 -9.78
C PRO A 60 8.27 4.60 -10.36
N HIS A 61 7.10 4.27 -10.92
CA HIS A 61 6.22 5.22 -11.60
C HIS A 61 4.77 5.19 -11.11
N TYR A 62 4.42 4.26 -10.20
CA TYR A 62 3.05 4.11 -9.73
C TYR A 62 3.00 3.35 -8.40
N LEU A 63 1.88 3.47 -7.72
CA LEU A 63 1.50 2.66 -6.57
C LEU A 63 0.50 1.61 -7.00
N SER A 64 0.75 0.35 -6.66
CA SER A 64 -0.19 -0.74 -6.89
C SER A 64 -1.02 -0.97 -5.64
N VAL A 65 -2.33 -0.72 -5.72
CA VAL A 65 -3.26 -0.92 -4.61
C VAL A 65 -3.88 -2.31 -4.73
N ALA A 66 -3.75 -3.12 -3.68
CA ALA A 66 -4.27 -4.47 -3.65
C ALA A 66 -4.97 -4.78 -2.32
N LYS A 67 -5.92 -5.72 -2.34
CA LYS A 67 -6.59 -6.20 -1.13
C LYS A 67 -6.07 -7.57 -0.74
N VAL A 68 -5.54 -7.69 0.47
CA VAL A 68 -5.00 -8.94 0.99
C VAL A 68 -6.10 -9.97 1.09
N LYS A 69 -5.95 -11.09 0.39
CA LYS A 69 -6.83 -12.25 0.49
C LYS A 69 -6.26 -13.34 1.37
N LYS A 70 -4.92 -13.47 1.40
CA LYS A 70 -4.24 -14.50 2.16
C LYS A 70 -2.77 -14.16 2.38
N VAL A 71 -2.25 -14.52 3.55
CA VAL A 71 -0.80 -14.52 3.84
C VAL A 71 -0.37 -15.94 4.22
N ARG A 72 0.69 -16.44 3.59
CA ARG A 72 1.27 -17.76 3.88
C ARG A 72 2.79 -17.73 3.70
N GLU A 73 3.52 -18.14 4.74
CA GLU A 73 4.97 -18.37 4.67
C GLU A 73 5.75 -17.19 4.04
N GLY A 74 5.44 -15.95 4.46
CA GLY A 74 6.08 -14.73 3.94
C GLY A 74 5.60 -14.30 2.53
N SER A 75 4.69 -15.05 1.91
CA SER A 75 4.05 -14.70 0.65
C SER A 75 2.64 -14.14 0.87
N ILE A 76 2.25 -13.18 0.04
CA ILE A 76 0.92 -12.58 0.06
C ILE A 76 0.19 -12.83 -1.25
N TYR A 77 -1.06 -13.27 -1.13
CA TYR A 77 -1.99 -13.26 -2.25
C TYR A 77 -2.92 -12.07 -2.07
N ALA A 78 -2.70 -11.04 -2.89
CA ALA A 78 -3.49 -9.81 -2.88
C ALA A 78 -3.86 -9.45 -4.33
N PRO A 79 -5.09 -9.75 -4.77
CA PRO A 79 -5.57 -9.28 -6.06
C PRO A 79 -5.48 -7.75 -6.14
N GLN A 80 -4.85 -7.29 -7.20
CA GLN A 80 -4.73 -5.87 -7.50
C GLN A 80 -6.11 -5.28 -7.77
N LEU A 81 -6.36 -4.09 -7.23
CA LEU A 81 -7.57 -3.33 -7.43
C LEU A 81 -7.37 -2.30 -8.54
N PHE A 82 -6.34 -1.45 -8.42
CA PHE A 82 -6.00 -0.39 -9.37
C PHE A 82 -4.58 0.13 -9.12
N ASN A 83 -4.13 1.06 -9.97
CA ASN A 83 -2.87 1.78 -9.83
C ASN A 83 -3.12 3.28 -9.61
N ILE A 84 -2.18 3.93 -8.93
CA ILE A 84 -2.13 5.39 -8.78
C ILE A 84 -0.78 5.85 -9.31
N ASP A 85 -0.74 6.85 -10.20
CA ASP A 85 0.51 7.36 -10.75
C ASP A 85 1.28 8.21 -9.72
N ILE A 86 2.63 8.17 -9.78
CA ILE A 86 3.55 8.92 -8.90
C ILE A 86 4.37 9.95 -9.67
#